data_AF-T1ABY7-F1
#
_entry.id   AF-T1ABY7-F1
#
_cell.length_a   1.000
_cell.length_b   1.000
_cell.length_c   1.000
_cell.angle_alpha   90.00
_cell.angle_beta   90.00
_cell.angle_gamma   90.00
#
_symmetry.space_group_name_H-M   'P 1'
#
loop_
_entity.id
_entity.type
_entity.pdbx_description
1 polymer ?
#
loop_
_entity_poly.entity_id
_entity_poly.type
_entity_poly.pdbx_seq_one_letter_code
_entity_poly.pdbx_strand_id
1 'polypeptide(L)' 'QRCQVHFLRNILGHAPASQRGSLALALGRLFRADTKEEARTIKNEIFETFEKKAPKSMECLDEGFEESLTILSFPR' A
#
# COMPACT_ATOMS: atom_id res chain seq x y z
N GLN A 1 16.11 3.85 8.15
CA GLN A 1 15.66 2.51 7.71
C GLN A 1 14.14 2.55 7.51
N ARG A 2 13.65 2.67 6.28
CA ARG A 2 12.22 2.55 5.96
C ARG A 2 11.88 1.06 5.87
N CYS A 3 11.42 0.46 6.96
CA CYS A 3 10.86 -0.89 6.94
C CYS A 3 9.40 -0.84 6.46
N GLN A 4 8.88 -1.96 5.95
CA GLN A 4 7.49 -2.09 5.48
C GLN A 4 6.47 -1.61 6.53
N VAL A 5 6.75 -1.85 7.82
CA VAL A 5 5.89 -1.41 8.95
C VAL A 5 5.80 0.12 9.03
N HIS A 6 6.91 0.85 8.84
CA HIS A 6 6.91 2.31 8.85
C HIS A 6 6.16 2.87 7.64
N PHE A 7 6.31 2.24 6.48
CA PHE A 7 5.59 2.66 5.27
C PHE A 7 4.07 2.48 5.45
N LEU A 8 3.65 1.33 5.97
CA LEU A 8 2.24 1.03 6.25
C LEU A 8 1.66 2.00 7.29
N ARG A 9 2.39 2.30 8.36
CA ARG A 9 1.99 3.31 9.36
C ARG A 9 1.86 4.70 8.73
N ASN A 10 2.75 5.08 7.82
CA ASN A 10 2.72 6.40 7.18
C ASN A 10 1.49 6.55 6.29
N ILE A 11 1.22 5.57 5.42
CA ILE A 11 0.03 5.55 4.56
C ILE A 11 -1.25 5.60 5.40
N LEU A 12 -1.35 4.77 6.44
CA LEU A 12 -2.50 4.76 7.34
C LEU A 12 -2.61 6.05 8.15
N GLY A 13 -1.51 6.73 8.47
CA GLY A 13 -1.47 8.01 9.16
C GLY A 13 -2.27 9.09 8.43
N HIS A 14 -2.22 9.08 7.09
CA HIS A 14 -2.96 10.02 6.24
C HIS A 14 -4.41 9.63 5.96
N ALA A 15 -4.83 8.41 6.29
CA ALA A 15 -6.17 7.93 6.04
C ALA A 15 -7.16 8.39 7.12
N PRO A 16 -8.40 8.77 6.77
CA PRO A 16 -9.44 9.06 7.75
C PRO A 16 -9.78 7.79 8.56
N ALA A 17 -10.15 7.96 9.83
CA ALA A 17 -10.38 6.84 10.76
C ALA A 17 -11.38 5.80 10.23
N SER A 18 -12.45 6.25 9.55
CA SER A 18 -13.48 5.38 8.96
C SER A 18 -12.97 4.49 7.83
N GLN A 19 -11.89 4.87 7.15
CA GLN A 19 -11.31 4.11 6.03
C GLN A 19 -10.03 3.36 6.42
N ARG A 20 -9.41 3.74 7.54
CA ARG A 20 -8.13 3.19 8.01
C ARG A 20 -8.16 1.67 8.17
N GLY A 21 -9.25 1.10 8.67
CA GLY A 21 -9.39 -0.36 8.81
C GLY A 21 -9.41 -1.10 7.47
N SER A 22 -10.27 -0.65 6.54
CA SER A 22 -10.36 -1.24 5.20
C SER A 22 -9.07 -1.06 4.39
N LEU A 23 -8.43 0.11 4.52
CA LEU A 23 -7.15 0.38 3.87
C LEU A 23 -6.03 -0.51 4.42
N ALA A 24 -5.99 -0.74 5.74
CA ALA A 24 -5.00 -1.61 6.37
C ALA A 24 -5.12 -3.06 5.86
N LEU A 25 -6.35 -3.57 5.70
CA LEU A 25 -6.60 -4.89 5.11
C LEU A 25 -6.11 -4.98 3.66
N ALA A 26 -6.42 -3.98 2.84
CA ALA A 26 -6.02 -3.96 1.44
C ALA A 26 -4.49 -3.85 1.27
N LEU A 27 -3.84 -2.98 2.05
CA LEU A 27 -2.37 -2.91 2.11
C LEU A 27 -1.77 -4.23 2.61
N GLY A 28 -2.39 -4.89 3.58
CA GLY A 28 -1.95 -6.21 4.05
C GLY A 28 -1.94 -7.26 2.93
N ARG A 29 -2.92 -7.21 2.01
CA ARG A 29 -2.95 -8.05 0.81
C ARG A 29 -1.82 -7.68 -0.16
N LEU A 30 -1.58 -6.38 -0.36
CA LEU A 30 -0.51 -5.87 -1.23
C LEU A 30 0.87 -6.41 -0.83
N PHE A 31 1.20 -6.38 0.46
CA PHE A 31 2.50 -6.87 0.97
C PHE A 31 2.62 -8.39 1.05
N ARG A 32 1.53 -9.12 0.79
CA ARG A 32 1.51 -10.59 0.72
C ARG A 32 1.52 -11.11 -0.72
N ALA A 33 1.54 -10.23 -1.71
CA ALA A 33 1.60 -10.61 -3.11
C ALA A 33 2.84 -11.47 -3.38
N ASP A 34 2.67 -12.53 -4.18
CA ASP A 34 3.76 -13.46 -4.52
C ASP A 34 4.60 -12.93 -5.70
N THR A 35 4.06 -11.99 -6.47
CA THR A 35 4.74 -11.38 -7.63
C THR A 35 4.58 -9.86 -7.68
N LYS A 36 5.51 -9.19 -8.37
CA LYS A 36 5.42 -7.74 -8.64
C LYS A 36 4.17 -7.37 -9.45
N GLU A 37 3.75 -8.24 -10.36
CA GLU A 37 2.56 -8.03 -11.19
C GLU A 37 1.27 -8.10 -10.37
N GLU A 38 1.19 -9.05 -9.44
CA GLU A 38 0.09 -9.15 -8.49
C GLU A 38 0.06 -7.92 -7.57
N ALA A 39 1.21 -7.49 -7.05
CA ALA A 39 1.29 -6.30 -6.23
C ALA A 39 0.82 -5.04 -7.00
N ARG A 40 1.17 -4.91 -8.28
CA ARG A 40 0.67 -3.82 -9.13
C ARG A 40 -0.84 -3.88 -9.34
N THR A 41 -1.38 -5.08 -9.53
CA THR A 41 -2.83 -5.30 -9.65
C THR A 41 -3.55 -4.85 -8.37
N ILE A 42 -3.09 -5.33 -7.21
CA ILE A 42 -3.69 -4.97 -5.91
C ILE A 42 -3.54 -3.48 -5.64
N LYS A 43 -2.41 -2.85 -6.02
CA LYS A 43 -2.24 -1.40 -5.92
C LYS A 43 -3.35 -0.68 -6.69
N ASN A 44 -3.62 -1.06 -7.94
CA ASN A 44 -4.66 -0.44 -8.74
C ASN A 44 -6.06 -0.61 -8.10
N GLU A 45 -6.38 -1.79 -7.58
CA GLU A 45 -7.64 -2.03 -6.83
C GLU A 45 -7.78 -1.09 -5.61
N ILE A 46 -6.67 -0.84 -4.91
CA ILE A 46 -6.62 0.10 -3.78
C ILE A 46 -6.88 1.53 -4.27
N PHE A 47 -6.25 1.95 -5.37
CA PHE A 47 -6.46 3.29 -5.93
C PHE A 47 -7.93 3.49 -6.33
N GLU A 48 -8.53 2.56 -7.06
CA GLU A 48 -9.94 2.66 -7.47
C GLU A 48 -10.89 2.84 -6.28
N THR A 49 -10.58 2.19 -5.15
CA THR A 49 -11.43 2.23 -3.95
C THR A 49 -11.18 3.44 -3.06
N PHE A 50 -9.91 3.88 -2.94
CA PHE A 50 -9.47 4.84 -1.92
C PHE A 50 -8.96 6.17 -2.46
N GLU A 51 -8.75 6.35 -3.76
CA GLU A 51 -8.29 7.62 -4.36
C GLU A 51 -9.13 8.81 -3.93
N LYS A 52 -10.46 8.69 -3.97
CA LYS A 52 -11.37 9.76 -3.54
C LYS A 52 -11.51 9.87 -2.02
N LYS A 53 -11.28 8.78 -1.29
CA LYS A 53 -11.55 8.69 0.16
C LYS A 53 -10.33 9.03 1.02
N ALA A 54 -9.14 8.76 0.51
CA ALA A 54 -7.86 8.94 1.18
C ALA A 54 -6.77 9.34 0.16
N PRO A 55 -6.92 10.49 -0.54
CA PRO A 55 -6.01 10.89 -1.61
C PRO A 55 -4.55 11.01 -1.14
N LYS A 56 -4.32 11.57 0.05
CA LYS A 56 -2.98 11.68 0.65
C LYS A 56 -2.34 10.32 0.95
N SER A 57 -3.15 9.32 1.32
CA SER A 57 -2.67 7.96 1.52
C SER A 57 -2.27 7.32 0.18
N MET A 58 -3.03 7.60 -0.88
CA MET A 58 -2.70 7.08 -2.22
C MET A 58 -1.43 7.70 -2.78
N GLU A 59 -1.23 9.01 -2.59
CA GLU A 59 0.01 9.70 -2.96
C GLU A 59 1.23 9.07 -2.26
N CYS A 60 1.16 8.90 -0.93
CA CYS A 60 2.20 8.20 -0.18
C CYS A 60 2.43 6.76 -0.66
N LEU A 61 1.35 6.05 -1.00
CA LEU A 61 1.45 4.69 -1.53
C LEU A 61 2.17 4.69 -2.89
N ASP A 62 1.87 5.63 -3.78
CA ASP A 62 2.50 5.75 -5.11
C ASP A 62 3.99 6.00 -5.01
N GLU A 63 4.38 7.04 -4.27
CA GLU A 63 5.76 7.50 -4.14
C GLU A 63 6.68 6.43 -3.52
N GLY A 64 6.16 5.67 -2.54
CA GLY A 64 6.91 4.63 -1.84
C GLY A 64 6.72 3.21 -2.40
N PHE A 65 5.93 3.04 -3.46
CA PHE A 65 5.58 1.72 -3.97
C PHE A 65 6.78 0.95 -4.52
N GLU A 66 7.53 1.56 -5.45
CA GLU A 66 8.67 0.91 -6.11
C GLU A 66 9.82 0.62 -5.12
N GLU A 67 10.04 1.52 -4.14
CA GLU A 67 10.97 1.30 -3.03
C GLU A 67 10.53 0.09 -2.18
N SER A 68 9.23 -0.01 -1.88
CA SER A 68 8.67 -1.11 -1.09
C SER A 68 8.65 -2.45 -1.81
N LEU A 69 8.43 -2.46 -3.13
CA LEU A 69 8.53 -3.66 -3.98
C LEU A 69 9.95 -4.22 -4.03
N THR A 70 10.97 -3.38 -3.83
CA THR A 70 12.37 -3.84 -3.82
C THR A 70 12.72 -4.58 -2.52
N ILE A 71 12.03 -4.23 -1.43
CA ILE A 71 12.17 -4.88 -0.11
C ILE A 71 11.33 -6.16 -0.03
N LEU A 72 10.23 -6.24 -0.77
CA LEU A 72 9.50 -7.49 -0.96
C LEU A 72 10.42 -8.46 -1.71
N SER A 73 11.03 -9.38 -0.96
CA SER A 73 11.79 -10.51 -1.50
C SER A 73 10.85 -11.46 -2.22
N PHE A 74 10.40 -11.06 -3.41
CA PHE A 74 9.68 -11.96 -4.31
C PHE A 74 10.59 -13.16 -4.62
N PRO A 75 10.06 -14.40 -4.60
CA PRO A 75 10.83 -15.55 -5.04
C PRO A 75 11.32 -15.30 -6.49
N ARG A 76 12.59 -15.66 -6.75
CA ARG A 76 13.22 -15.51 -8.07
C ARG A 76 12.64 -16.48 -9.08
#